data_AF-A0A0F9DU65-F1
#
_entry.id   AF-A0A0F9DU65-F1
#
_cell.length_a   1.000
_cell.length_b   1.000
_cell.length_c   1.000
_cell.angle_alpha   90.00
_cell.angle_beta   90.00
_cell.angle_gamma   90.00
#
_symmetry.space_group_name_H-M   'P 1'
#
loop_
_entity.id
_entity.type
_entity.pdbx_description
1 polymer ?
#
loop_
_entity_poly.entity_id
_entity_poly.type
_entity_poly.pdbx_seq_one_letter_code
_entity_poly.pdbx_strand_id
1 'polypeptide(L)'
;NKTVTNGLVTLDNGRTGANVSIGLPYEWTFKSHRIETGSPGQASQGKIKQISQVIFRLFSTLGFQYGPDLDGTLDEESFDYGTDIDSMTPLFSGDLQVDWPGSHETVGRVTAKGTGPFPVQIQSIVPQVKTSEKLR
;
A
#
# COMPACT_ATOMS: atom_id res chain seq x y z
N ASN A 1 12.37 -11.42 20.46
CA ASN A 1 12.08 -10.82 21.79
C ASN A 1 13.32 -10.17 22.35
N LYS A 2 13.26 -8.87 22.67
CA LYS A 2 14.35 -8.12 23.32
C LYS A 2 14.02 -7.94 24.79
N THR A 3 15.01 -8.15 25.66
CA THR A 3 14.85 -8.03 27.12
C THR A 3 15.39 -6.67 27.57
N VAL A 4 14.64 -5.97 28.42
CA VAL A 4 15.11 -4.74 29.09
C VAL A 4 15.71 -5.13 30.43
N THR A 5 16.95 -4.70 30.70
CA THR A 5 17.65 -4.95 31.97
C THR A 5 18.13 -3.62 32.52
N ASN A 6 17.77 -3.30 33.77
CA ASN A 6 18.13 -2.04 34.44
C ASN A 6 17.74 -0.76 33.66
N GLY A 7 16.61 -0.79 32.94
CA GLY A 7 16.15 0.34 32.11
C GLY A 7 16.91 0.53 30.80
N LEU A 8 17.82 -0.39 30.45
CA LEU A 8 18.56 -0.38 29.20
C LEU A 8 18.11 -1.54 28.30
N VAL A 9 18.07 -1.30 26.98
CA VAL A 9 17.82 -2.30 25.95
C VAL A 9 18.95 -2.28 24.92
N THR A 10 19.46 -3.45 24.56
CA THR A 10 20.44 -3.60 23.49
C THR A 10 19.72 -3.84 22.17
N LEU A 11 19.84 -2.87 21.25
CA LEU A 11 19.27 -2.96 19.92
C LEU A 11 20.06 -3.98 19.06
N ASP A 12 19.43 -4.55 18.04
CA ASP A 12 20.05 -5.56 17.16
C ASP A 12 21.34 -5.08 16.46
N ASN A 13 21.50 -3.76 16.31
CA ASN A 13 22.70 -3.14 15.75
C ASN A 13 23.82 -2.89 16.79
N GLY A 14 23.71 -3.44 18.01
CA GLY A 14 24.70 -3.29 19.07
C GLY A 14 24.74 -1.92 19.74
N ARG A 15 23.78 -1.03 19.44
CA ARG A 15 23.71 0.31 20.04
C ARG A 15 22.88 0.32 21.32
N THR A 16 23.25 1.22 22.23
CA THR A 16 22.51 1.56 23.44
C THR A 16 21.80 2.91 23.23
N GLY A 17 20.51 2.97 23.55
CA GLY A 17 19.70 4.18 23.42
C GLY A 17 19.26 4.68 24.79
N ALA A 18 19.30 6.00 25.00
CA ALA A 18 18.78 6.64 26.22
C ALA A 18 17.24 6.77 26.21
N ASN A 19 16.65 6.99 25.03
CA ASN A 19 15.21 7.04 24.81
C ASN A 19 14.86 6.07 23.67
N VAL A 20 14.15 4.99 23.99
CA VAL A 20 13.76 3.96 23.02
C VAL A 20 12.26 3.73 23.10
N SER A 21 11.56 3.87 21.98
CA SER A 21 10.17 3.44 21.84
C SER A 21 10.13 2.03 21.26
N ILE A 22 9.47 1.11 21.95
CA ILE A 22 9.30 -0.28 21.52
C ILE A 22 7.81 -0.57 21.48
N GLY A 23 7.31 -0.94 20.30
CA GLY A 23 5.92 -1.33 20.10
C GLY A 23 5.81 -2.64 19.33
N LEU A 24 4.59 -3.15 19.23
CA LEU A 24 4.26 -4.20 18.26
C LEU A 24 4.28 -3.62 16.84
N PRO A 25 4.60 -4.43 15.81
CA PRO A 25 4.54 -3.97 14.44
C PRO A 25 3.10 -3.57 14.09
N TYR A 26 2.97 -2.43 13.40
CA TYR A 26 1.71 -2.00 12.80
C TYR A 26 1.69 -2.47 11.35
N GLU A 27 1.01 -3.59 11.11
CA GLU A 27 0.87 -4.17 9.78
C GLU A 27 -0.60 -4.17 9.37
N TRP A 28 -0.87 -3.82 8.11
CA TRP A 28 -2.22 -3.84 7.57
C TRP A 28 -2.20 -4.26 6.10
N THR A 29 -3.30 -4.88 5.67
CA THR A 29 -3.53 -5.26 4.29
C THR A 29 -4.94 -4.87 3.86
N PHE A 30 -5.07 -4.41 2.63
CA PHE A 30 -6.32 -4.10 1.97
C PHE A 30 -6.38 -4.87 0.65
N LYS A 31 -7.50 -5.55 0.43
CA LYS A 31 -7.81 -6.24 -0.83
C LYS A 31 -9.22 -5.89 -1.24
N SER A 32 -9.34 -5.14 -2.34
CA SER A 32 -10.65 -4.82 -2.90
C SER A 32 -11.38 -6.06 -3.42
N HIS A 33 -12.70 -5.95 -3.57
CA HIS A 33 -13.46 -6.88 -4.39
C HIS A 33 -13.02 -6.80 -5.86
N ARG A 34 -13.38 -7.82 -6.65
CA ARG A 34 -13.14 -7.77 -8.10
C ARG A 34 -13.87 -6.57 -8.67
N ILE A 35 -13.17 -5.77 -9.46
CA ILE A 35 -13.73 -4.57 -10.06
C ILE A 35 -14.75 -4.99 -11.11
N GLU A 36 -15.98 -4.50 -10.95
CA GLU A 36 -17.01 -4.58 -11.97
C GLU A 36 -16.92 -3.35 -12.87
N THR A 37 -16.71 -3.58 -14.17
CA THR A 37 -16.54 -2.53 -15.17
C THR A 37 -17.03 -3.02 -16.53
N GLY A 38 -17.93 -2.27 -17.15
CA GLY A 38 -18.55 -2.67 -18.40
C GLY A 38 -19.82 -1.88 -18.67
N SER A 39 -20.48 -2.19 -19.78
CA SER A 39 -21.76 -1.58 -20.12
C SER A 39 -22.82 -1.87 -19.05
N PRO A 40 -23.74 -0.94 -18.79
CA PRO A 40 -24.87 -1.17 -17.89
C PRO A 40 -25.57 -2.51 -18.20
N GLY A 41 -25.73 -3.36 -17.18
CA GLY A 41 -26.38 -4.67 -17.33
C GLY A 41 -25.47 -5.82 -17.74
N GLN A 42 -24.15 -5.61 -17.93
CA GLN A 42 -23.20 -6.69 -18.17
C GLN A 42 -22.22 -6.86 -17.01
N ALA A 43 -22.02 -8.10 -16.55
CA ALA A 43 -20.96 -8.43 -15.61
C ALA A 43 -19.60 -8.43 -16.31
N SER A 44 -18.57 -7.94 -15.62
CA SER A 44 -17.18 -8.00 -16.10
C SER A 44 -16.44 -9.25 -15.61
N GLN A 45 -17.08 -10.03 -14.74
CA GLN A 45 -16.58 -11.32 -14.27
C GLN A 45 -16.32 -12.25 -15.47
N GLY A 46 -15.05 -12.65 -15.64
CA GLY A 46 -14.61 -13.55 -16.72
C GLY A 46 -14.06 -12.84 -17.97
N LYS A 47 -14.24 -11.52 -18.07
CA LYS A 47 -13.58 -10.70 -19.11
C LYS A 47 -12.14 -10.38 -18.69
N ILE A 48 -11.30 -10.06 -19.68
CA ILE A 48 -9.94 -9.58 -19.42
C ILE A 48 -10.05 -8.12 -18.99
N LYS A 49 -9.37 -7.77 -17.90
CA LYS A 49 -9.29 -6.45 -17.29
C LYS A 49 -7.84 -6.01 -17.32
N GLN A 50 -7.64 -4.74 -17.64
CA GLN A 50 -6.36 -4.07 -17.55
C GLN A 50 -6.54 -2.81 -16.72
N ILE A 51 -5.89 -2.76 -15.56
CA ILE A 51 -5.81 -1.54 -14.75
C ILE A 51 -4.56 -0.82 -15.20
N SER A 52 -4.69 0.41 -15.74
CA SER A 52 -3.55 1.21 -16.17
C SER A 52 -3.00 2.08 -15.04
N GLN A 53 -3.91 2.63 -14.24
CA GLN A 53 -3.60 3.63 -13.24
C GLN A 53 -4.60 3.54 -12.09
N VAL A 54 -4.15 3.89 -10.90
CA VAL A 54 -5.00 3.99 -9.71
C VAL A 54 -4.74 5.33 -9.03
N ILE A 55 -5.83 6.00 -8.65
CA ILE A 55 -5.77 7.19 -7.80
C ILE A 55 -6.18 6.78 -6.38
N PHE A 56 -5.29 7.00 -5.43
CA PHE A 56 -5.54 6.87 -4.00
C PHE A 56 -5.79 8.25 -3.40
N ARG A 57 -6.97 8.48 -2.83
CA ARG A 57 -7.21 9.68 -2.01
C ARG A 57 -6.82 9.37 -0.58
N LEU A 58 -5.82 10.07 -0.08
CA LEU A 58 -5.14 9.78 1.16
C LEU A 58 -5.28 10.93 2.14
N PHE A 59 -5.29 10.60 3.42
CA PHE A 59 -5.25 11.58 4.50
C PHE A 59 -4.23 11.15 5.54
N SER A 60 -3.33 12.06 5.89
CA SER A 60 -2.32 11.87 6.94
C SER A 60 -1.59 10.50 6.88
N THR A 61 -1.00 10.16 5.73
CA THR A 61 -0.22 8.91 5.55
C THR A 61 1.21 9.23 5.14
N LEU A 62 2.16 8.33 5.43
CA LEU A 62 3.56 8.53 5.07
C LEU A 62 4.15 7.42 4.21
N GLY A 63 3.44 6.32 3.97
CA GLY A 63 3.92 5.31 3.03
C GLY A 63 3.12 4.04 3.05
N PHE A 64 3.08 3.35 1.91
CA PHE A 64 2.42 2.07 1.73
C PHE A 64 2.86 1.41 0.42
N GLN A 65 2.61 0.11 0.34
CA GLN A 65 2.88 -0.70 -0.83
C GLN A 65 1.57 -1.03 -1.55
N TYR A 66 1.59 -1.11 -2.87
CA TYR A 66 0.41 -1.34 -3.70
C TYR A 66 0.71 -2.25 -4.90
N GLY A 67 -0.31 -2.93 -5.39
CA GLY A 67 -0.19 -3.78 -6.58
C GLY A 67 -1.33 -4.78 -6.74
N PRO A 68 -1.25 -5.66 -7.76
CA PRO A 68 -2.32 -6.58 -8.11
C PRO A 68 -2.48 -7.75 -7.12
N ASP A 69 -1.40 -8.16 -6.45
CA ASP A 69 -1.41 -9.26 -5.49
C ASP A 69 -0.47 -9.04 -4.31
N LEU A 70 -0.92 -9.42 -3.11
CA LEU A 70 -0.22 -9.14 -1.85
C LEU A 70 1.06 -9.98 -1.67
N ASP A 71 1.10 -11.15 -2.30
CA ASP A 71 2.20 -12.10 -2.27
C ASP A 71 3.17 -11.92 -3.46
N GLY A 72 2.86 -10.99 -4.37
CA GLY A 72 3.64 -10.71 -5.58
C GLY A 72 4.56 -9.50 -5.43
N THR A 73 5.06 -9.03 -6.57
CA THR A 73 5.78 -7.75 -6.66
C THR A 73 4.80 -6.61 -6.41
N LEU A 74 5.09 -5.81 -5.39
CA LEU A 74 4.37 -4.60 -5.05
C LEU A 74 5.30 -3.41 -5.27
N ASP A 75 4.74 -2.31 -5.75
CA ASP A 75 5.42 -1.03 -5.77
C ASP A 75 5.20 -0.34 -4.42
N GLU A 76 6.11 0.57 -4.06
CA GLU A 76 6.07 1.29 -2.79
C GLU A 76 6.03 2.80 -3.04
N GLU A 77 5.09 3.47 -2.38
CA GLU A 77 5.11 4.92 -2.23
C GLU A 77 5.60 5.26 -0.82
N SER A 78 6.64 6.10 -0.73
CA SER A 78 7.29 6.45 0.53
C SER A 78 7.24 7.94 0.86
N PHE A 79 6.71 8.84 0.02
CA PHE A 79 6.60 10.28 0.35
C PHE A 79 7.88 10.87 1.01
N ASP A 80 9.05 10.41 0.58
CA ASP A 80 10.37 10.76 1.10
C ASP A 80 10.66 10.42 2.59
N TYR A 81 9.88 9.53 3.22
CA TYR A 81 10.19 9.07 4.57
C TYR A 81 11.57 8.39 4.63
N GLY A 82 12.33 8.67 5.69
CA GLY A 82 13.64 8.04 5.93
C GLY A 82 14.78 8.53 5.04
N THR A 83 14.57 9.57 4.23
CA THR A 83 15.61 10.23 3.42
C THR A 83 16.49 11.17 4.25
N ASP A 84 15.90 11.87 5.21
CA ASP A 84 16.57 12.74 6.17
C ASP A 84 16.23 12.28 7.60
N ILE A 85 17.26 12.01 8.39
CA ILE A 85 17.12 11.55 9.78
C ILE A 85 17.00 12.72 10.77
N ASP A 86 17.43 13.91 10.36
CA ASP A 86 17.48 15.10 11.21
C ASP A 86 16.21 15.96 11.08
N SER A 87 15.32 15.64 10.15
CA SER A 87 14.05 16.34 9.94
C SER A 87 12.84 15.43 9.98
N MET A 88 11.71 16.01 10.39
CA MET A 88 10.42 15.32 10.41
C MET A 88 9.78 15.41 9.03
N THR A 89 9.57 14.26 8.38
CA THR A 89 8.77 14.20 7.14
C THR A 89 7.29 14.46 7.47
N PRO A 90 6.63 15.46 6.86
CA PRO A 90 5.21 15.74 7.09
C PRO A 90 4.33 14.64 6.48
N LEU A 91 3.23 14.31 7.16
CA LEU A 91 2.25 13.36 6.63
C LEU A 91 1.59 13.88 5.36
N PHE A 92 1.48 13.04 4.34
CA PHE A 92 0.84 13.36 3.06
C PHE A 92 -0.69 13.32 3.17
N SER A 93 -1.36 14.31 2.57
CA SER A 93 -2.80 14.35 2.38
C SER A 93 -3.10 14.88 0.99
N GLY A 94 -3.88 14.14 0.20
CA GLY A 94 -4.15 14.48 -1.19
C GLY A 94 -4.40 13.27 -2.06
N ASP A 95 -4.41 13.50 -3.37
CA ASP A 95 -4.57 12.45 -4.37
C ASP A 95 -3.18 11.99 -4.83
N LEU A 96 -2.88 10.71 -4.60
CA LEU A 96 -1.71 10.05 -5.16
C LEU A 96 -2.15 9.28 -6.41
N GLN A 97 -1.56 9.62 -7.55
CA GLN A 97 -1.77 8.93 -8.82
C GLN A 97 -0.56 8.03 -9.10
N VAL A 98 -0.82 6.73 -9.25
CA VAL A 98 0.23 5.73 -9.51
C VAL A 98 -0.06 4.93 -10.77
N ASP A 99 0.99 4.66 -11.53
CA ASP A 99 0.92 3.64 -12.58
C ASP A 99 0.78 2.28 -11.93
N TRP A 100 -0.11 1.45 -12.48
CA TRP A 100 -0.44 0.19 -11.85
C TRP A 100 0.50 -0.92 -12.31
N PRO A 101 1.24 -1.62 -11.41
CA PRO A 101 2.20 -2.66 -11.79
C PRO A 101 1.54 -3.99 -12.22
N GLY A 102 0.27 -3.94 -12.66
CA GLY A 102 -0.51 -5.11 -13.06
C GLY A 102 -0.52 -5.34 -14.57
N SER A 103 -0.71 -6.60 -14.95
CA SER A 103 -0.89 -7.01 -16.34
C SER A 103 -2.37 -7.26 -16.68
N HIS A 104 -2.63 -7.73 -17.90
CA HIS A 104 -3.98 -8.10 -18.33
C HIS A 104 -4.41 -9.39 -17.63
N GLU A 105 -5.51 -9.34 -16.88
CA GLU A 105 -5.93 -10.46 -16.03
C GLU A 105 -7.47 -10.45 -15.81
N THR A 106 -8.05 -11.49 -15.20
CA THR A 106 -9.54 -11.66 -15.13
C THR A 106 -10.17 -11.33 -13.78
N VAL A 107 -9.37 -11.26 -12.73
CA VAL A 107 -9.72 -10.89 -11.36
C VAL A 107 -10.00 -9.39 -11.28
N GLY A 108 -9.04 -8.55 -11.68
CA GLY A 108 -9.07 -7.09 -11.68
C GLY A 108 -9.26 -6.53 -10.28
N ARG A 109 -8.23 -6.56 -9.44
CA ARG A 109 -8.27 -6.06 -8.06
C ARG A 109 -7.16 -5.06 -7.77
N VAL A 110 -7.48 -4.10 -6.91
CA VAL A 110 -6.51 -3.23 -6.25
C VAL A 110 -6.18 -3.79 -4.87
N THR A 111 -4.89 -3.94 -4.57
CA THR A 111 -4.41 -4.28 -3.24
C THR A 111 -3.43 -3.24 -2.73
N ALA A 112 -3.40 -3.07 -1.41
CA ALA A 112 -2.45 -2.21 -0.72
C ALA A 112 -2.06 -2.84 0.62
N LYS A 113 -0.85 -2.60 1.11
CA LYS A 113 -0.42 -3.02 2.43
C LYS A 113 0.54 -2.01 3.02
N GLY A 114 0.67 -2.00 4.34
CA GLY A 114 1.68 -1.22 5.04
C GLY A 114 2.35 -2.05 6.11
N THR A 115 3.66 -1.92 6.19
CA THR A 115 4.54 -2.53 7.20
C THR A 115 5.28 -1.47 8.04
N GLY A 116 5.20 -0.21 7.62
CA GLY A 116 5.78 0.92 8.33
C GLY A 116 4.93 1.33 9.54
N PRO A 117 5.53 2.03 10.53
CA PRO A 117 4.85 2.46 11.75
C PRO A 117 3.89 3.65 11.54
N PHE A 118 3.65 4.06 10.30
CA PHE A 118 2.91 5.28 9.97
C PHE A 118 1.40 5.03 9.91
N PRO A 119 0.57 6.01 10.29
CA PRO A 119 -0.87 5.91 10.11
C PRO A 119 -1.23 5.78 8.62
N VAL A 120 -2.36 5.14 8.35
CA VAL A 120 -2.95 5.08 7.00
C VAL A 120 -4.41 5.49 7.07
N GLN A 121 -4.84 6.37 6.16
CA GLN A 121 -6.25 6.63 5.91
C GLN A 121 -6.49 6.75 4.41
N ILE A 122 -7.06 5.70 3.83
CA ILE A 122 -7.48 5.67 2.42
C ILE A 122 -8.94 6.07 2.36
N GLN A 123 -9.22 7.25 1.82
CA GLN A 123 -10.58 7.77 1.68
C GLN A 123 -11.28 7.25 0.43
N SER A 124 -10.54 7.06 -0.66
CA SER A 124 -11.07 6.56 -1.93
C SER A 124 -9.97 5.87 -2.74
N ILE A 125 -10.39 4.90 -3.55
CA ILE A 125 -9.56 4.19 -4.52
C ILE A 125 -10.30 4.26 -5.86
N VAL A 126 -9.70 4.90 -6.85
CA VAL A 126 -10.31 5.13 -8.16
C VAL A 126 -9.42 4.50 -9.24
N PRO A 127 -9.68 3.23 -9.62
CA PRO A 127 -8.93 2.55 -10.66
C PRO A 127 -9.46 2.93 -12.05
N GLN A 128 -8.55 3.16 -13.00
CA GLN A 128 -8.88 3.23 -14.42
C GLN A 128 -8.76 1.85 -15.04
N VAL A 129 -9.88 1.29 -15.51
CA VAL A 129 -9.93 -0.11 -15.98
C VAL A 129 -10.49 -0.20 -17.39
N LYS A 130 -9.74 -0.90 -18.25
CA LYS A 130 -10.20 -1.32 -19.58
C LYS A 130 -10.61 -2.78 -19.55
N THR A 131 -11.77 -3.08 -20.13
CA THR A 131 -12.28 -4.45 -20.25
C THR A 131 -12.26 -4.89 -21.71
N SER A 132 -11.81 -6.11 -21.97
CA SER A 132 -11.84 -6.75 -23.28
C SER A 132 -12.41 -8.17 -23.21
N GLU A 133 -13.00 -8.61 -24.32
CA GLU A 133 -13.50 -9.98 -24.44
C GLU A 133 -12.35 -10.98 -24.46
N LYS A 134 -12.55 -12.12 -23.78
CA LYS A 134 -11.61 -13.24 -23.87
C LYS A 134 -11.83 -13.92 -25.22
N LEU A 135 -10.88 -13.79 -26.13
CA LEU A 135 -10.91 -14.55 -27.39
C LEU A 135 -10.96 -16.05 -27.04
N ARG A 136 -11.94 -16.75 -27.64
CA ARG A 136 -12.09 -18.20 -27.51
C ARG A 136 -10.98 -18.94 -28.24
#